data_AF-A0A9D5RAW8-F1
#
_entry.id   AF-A0A9D5RAW8-F1
#
_cell.length_a   1.000
_cell.length_b   1.000
_cell.length_c   1.000
_cell.angle_alpha   90.00
_cell.angle_beta   90.00
_cell.angle_gamma   90.00
#
_symmetry.space_group_name_H-M   'P 1'
#
loop_
_entity.id
_entity.type
_entity.pdbx_description
1 polymer ?
#
loop_
_entity_poly.entity_id
_entity_poly.type
_entity_poly.pdbx_seq_one_letter_code
_entity_poly.pdbx_strand_id
1 'polypeptide(L)'
;MREVLYEESAQPINFKMQKTLYVVYSVLMWICLFASVVLFMMELFIGFDLMLVFTVLTTVLFAFLRTRFYYCVDCIFVSGSTRIIKVVNYKKRKKIIIFEAHEVVQVGKITSESFKKVLSIPNIKKVFATPNKYLEEGFYVQLVQNGQPYVVILECKETYLQHLVTFAGRQVIEKDYK
;
A
#
# COMPACT_ATOMS: atom_id res chain seq x y z
N MET A 1 8.43 28.63 12.10
CA MET A 1 8.54 27.68 10.98
C MET A 1 7.16 27.61 10.31
N ARG A 2 7.07 27.62 8.98
CA ARG A 2 5.77 27.43 8.31
C ARG A 2 5.34 25.97 8.52
N GLU A 3 4.17 25.77 9.10
CA GLU A 3 3.55 24.46 9.13
C GLU A 3 3.14 24.10 7.70
N VAL A 4 3.69 22.99 7.19
CA VAL A 4 3.37 22.49 5.85
C VAL A 4 2.68 21.15 6.03
N LEU A 5 1.39 21.12 5.70
CA LEU A 5 0.62 19.90 5.53
C LEU A 5 0.53 19.62 4.02
N TYR A 6 1.04 18.47 3.61
CA TYR A 6 0.88 17.97 2.26
C TYR A 6 0.31 16.56 2.33
N GLU A 7 -0.76 16.30 1.58
CA GLU A 7 -1.40 14.99 1.51
C GLU A 7 -1.59 14.60 0.05
N GLU A 8 -1.19 13.39 -0.30
CA GLU A 8 -1.41 12.83 -1.62
C GLU A 8 -1.77 11.34 -1.51
N SER A 9 -2.74 10.91 -2.30
CA SER A 9 -3.16 9.53 -2.40
C SER A 9 -2.72 8.92 -3.73
N ALA A 10 -1.78 7.99 -3.69
CA ALA A 10 -1.43 7.17 -4.83
C ALA A 10 -2.58 6.19 -5.12
N GLN A 11 -3.13 6.29 -6.33
CA GLN A 11 -4.22 5.44 -6.80
C GLN A 11 -3.69 4.28 -7.66
N PRO A 12 -4.35 3.12 -7.62
CA PRO A 12 -4.02 2.03 -8.51
C PRO A 12 -4.35 2.40 -9.97
N ILE A 13 -3.47 2.06 -10.91
CA ILE A 13 -3.66 2.33 -12.36
C ILE A 13 -5.01 1.78 -12.84
N ASN A 14 -5.32 0.55 -12.45
CA ASN A 14 -6.57 -0.13 -12.81
C ASN A 14 -7.66 0.02 -11.74
N PHE A 15 -7.92 1.25 -11.28
CA PHE A 15 -8.89 1.54 -10.22
C PHE A 15 -10.28 0.97 -10.52
N LYS A 16 -10.78 1.16 -11.75
CA LYS A 16 -12.09 0.63 -12.18
C LYS A 16 -12.13 -0.90 -12.06
N MET A 17 -11.12 -1.58 -12.56
CA MET A 17 -11.05 -3.05 -12.51
C MET A 17 -11.00 -3.56 -11.07
N GLN A 18 -10.19 -2.95 -10.20
CA GLN A 18 -10.12 -3.33 -8.79
C GLN A 18 -11.44 -3.10 -8.06
N LYS A 19 -12.13 -2.00 -8.35
CA LYS A 19 -13.48 -1.74 -7.83
C LYS A 19 -14.48 -2.77 -8.34
N THR A 20 -14.45 -3.10 -9.63
CA THR A 20 -15.30 -4.15 -10.21
C THR A 20 -15.05 -5.49 -9.55
N LEU A 21 -13.79 -5.92 -9.40
CA LEU A 21 -13.44 -7.16 -8.70
C LEU A 21 -13.93 -7.16 -7.26
N TYR A 22 -13.79 -6.05 -6.54
CA TYR A 22 -14.33 -5.90 -5.19
C TYR A 22 -15.85 -6.09 -5.15
N VAL A 23 -16.58 -5.50 -6.10
CA VAL A 23 -18.04 -5.66 -6.23
C VAL A 23 -18.40 -7.10 -6.54
N VAL A 24 -17.75 -7.72 -7.54
CA VAL A 24 -17.98 -9.12 -7.94
C VAL A 24 -17.76 -10.06 -6.77
N TYR A 25 -16.63 -9.98 -6.07
CA TYR A 25 -16.37 -10.82 -4.90
C TYR A 25 -17.33 -10.54 -3.75
N SER A 26 -17.81 -9.31 -3.59
CA SER A 26 -18.81 -8.98 -2.57
C SER A 26 -20.16 -9.62 -2.90
N VAL A 27 -20.59 -9.60 -4.17
CA VAL A 27 -21.83 -10.23 -4.62
C VAL A 27 -21.74 -11.75 -4.49
N LEU A 28 -20.64 -12.36 -4.97
CA LEU A 28 -20.41 -13.80 -4.83
C LEU A 28 -20.39 -14.24 -3.37
N MET A 29 -19.78 -13.46 -2.47
CA MET A 29 -19.79 -13.74 -1.04
C MET A 29 -21.22 -13.73 -0.45
N TRP A 30 -22.06 -12.77 -0.83
CA TRP A 30 -23.46 -12.74 -0.37
C TRP A 30 -24.28 -13.91 -0.91
N ILE A 31 -24.06 -14.31 -2.18
CA ILE A 31 -24.72 -15.48 -2.78
C ILE A 31 -24.31 -16.75 -2.04
N CYS A 32 -23.00 -16.95 -1.82
CA CYS A 32 -22.50 -18.12 -1.10
C CYS A 32 -22.97 -18.15 0.35
N LEU A 33 -23.03 -16.99 1.03
CA LEU A 33 -23.58 -16.89 2.39
C LEU A 33 -25.06 -17.26 2.43
N PHE A 34 -25.85 -16.77 1.47
CA PHE A 34 -27.26 -17.14 1.37
C PHE A 34 -27.43 -18.65 1.14
N ALA A 35 -26.66 -19.23 0.21
CA ALA A 35 -26.66 -20.66 -0.06
C ALA A 35 -26.26 -21.48 1.18
N SER A 36 -25.23 -21.05 1.93
CA SER A 36 -24.81 -21.75 3.15
C SER A 36 -25.89 -21.70 4.23
N VAL A 37 -26.64 -20.60 4.35
CA VAL A 37 -27.77 -20.51 5.29
C VAL A 37 -28.90 -21.44 4.88
N VAL A 38 -29.25 -21.51 3.59
CA VAL A 38 -30.29 -22.43 3.11
C VAL A 38 -29.89 -23.89 3.35
N LEU A 39 -28.65 -24.26 3.02
CA LEU A 39 -28.14 -25.61 3.26
C LEU A 39 -28.13 -25.96 4.76
N PHE A 40 -27.71 -25.03 5.62
CA PHE A 40 -27.76 -25.21 7.07
C PHE A 40 -29.18 -25.50 7.57
N MET A 41 -30.19 -24.79 7.05
CA MET A 41 -31.59 -25.02 7.43
C MET A 41 -32.10 -26.38 6.95
N MET A 42 -31.63 -26.89 5.81
CA MET A 42 -31.96 -28.23 5.34
C MET A 42 -31.27 -29.32 6.17
N GLU A 43 -30.03 -29.09 6.59
CA GLU A 43 -29.23 -30.02 7.39
C GLU A 43 -29.88 -30.35 8.74
N LEU A 44 -30.61 -29.39 9.33
CA LEU A 44 -31.39 -29.60 10.56
C LEU A 44 -32.40 -30.75 10.46
N PHE A 45 -32.80 -31.15 9.24
CA PHE A 45 -33.76 -32.23 9.01
C PHE A 45 -33.13 -33.54 8.50
N ILE A 46 -31.94 -33.48 7.88
CA ILE A 46 -31.38 -34.59 7.07
C ILE A 46 -30.03 -35.09 7.65
N GLY A 47 -29.36 -34.31 8.50
CA GLY A 47 -28.04 -34.66 9.06
C GLY A 47 -26.86 -34.16 8.20
N PHE A 48 -25.63 -34.45 8.65
CA PHE A 48 -24.38 -33.79 8.23
C PHE A 48 -24.14 -33.74 6.71
N ASP A 49 -23.85 -32.54 6.17
CA ASP A 49 -23.59 -32.33 4.74
C ASP A 49 -22.20 -31.70 4.47
N LEU A 50 -21.34 -32.44 3.77
CA LEU A 50 -20.04 -31.97 3.28
C LEU A 50 -20.17 -30.70 2.41
N MET A 51 -21.29 -30.51 1.70
CA MET A 51 -21.54 -29.32 0.88
C MET A 51 -21.65 -28.04 1.72
N LEU A 52 -22.17 -28.13 2.95
CA LEU A 52 -22.18 -26.99 3.87
C LEU A 52 -20.76 -26.50 4.15
N VAL A 53 -19.86 -27.43 4.46
CA VAL A 53 -18.47 -27.11 4.79
C VAL A 53 -17.79 -26.39 3.61
N PHE A 54 -17.96 -26.89 2.39
CA PHE A 54 -17.40 -26.25 1.19
C PHE A 54 -18.01 -24.87 0.91
N THR A 55 -19.31 -24.69 1.12
CA THR A 55 -19.96 -23.38 0.92
C THR A 55 -19.55 -22.34 1.96
N VAL A 56 -19.31 -22.76 3.21
CA VAL A 56 -18.77 -21.88 4.25
C VAL A 56 -17.32 -21.49 3.94
N LEU A 57 -16.48 -22.46 3.55
CA LEU A 57 -15.08 -22.19 3.18
C LEU A 57 -14.97 -21.23 1.99
N THR A 58 -15.78 -21.41 0.96
CA THR A 58 -15.81 -20.52 -0.21
C THR A 58 -16.31 -19.11 0.15
N THR A 59 -17.30 -18.99 1.04
CA THR A 59 -17.74 -17.69 1.56
C THR A 59 -16.61 -16.95 2.29
N VAL A 60 -15.87 -17.65 3.15
CA VAL A 60 -14.69 -17.10 3.85
C VAL A 60 -13.61 -16.69 2.86
N LEU A 61 -13.35 -17.51 1.83
CA LEU A 61 -12.37 -17.20 0.78
C LEU A 61 -12.74 -15.90 0.04
N PHE A 62 -13.98 -15.75 -0.41
CA PHE A 62 -14.41 -14.51 -1.08
C PHE A 62 -14.38 -13.30 -0.15
N ALA A 63 -14.75 -13.48 1.12
CA ALA A 63 -14.65 -12.43 2.14
C ALA A 63 -13.19 -11.98 2.39
N PHE A 64 -12.22 -12.89 2.26
CA PHE A 64 -10.80 -12.56 2.32
C PHE A 64 -10.32 -11.88 1.04
N LEU A 65 -10.61 -12.46 -0.12
CA LEU A 65 -10.18 -11.96 -1.44
C LEU A 65 -10.66 -10.53 -1.69
N ARG A 66 -11.91 -10.18 -1.33
CA ARG A 66 -12.41 -8.80 -1.50
C ARG A 66 -11.53 -7.75 -0.80
N THR A 67 -10.85 -8.10 0.29
CA THR A 67 -10.04 -7.13 1.06
C THR A 67 -8.63 -6.92 0.51
N ARG A 68 -8.19 -7.74 -0.46
CA ARG A 68 -6.82 -7.70 -0.98
C ARG A 68 -6.64 -6.74 -2.16
N PHE A 69 -7.66 -6.59 -3.01
CA PHE A 69 -7.49 -5.97 -4.32
C PHE A 69 -7.68 -4.45 -4.35
N TYR A 70 -8.53 -3.89 -3.49
CA TYR A 70 -8.92 -2.49 -3.57
C TYR A 70 -8.28 -1.67 -2.45
N TYR A 71 -7.15 -1.04 -2.75
CA TYR A 71 -6.45 -0.17 -1.80
C TYR A 71 -5.72 0.99 -2.49
N CYS A 72 -5.58 2.08 -1.77
CA CYS A 72 -4.77 3.24 -2.12
C CYS A 72 -3.64 3.39 -1.10
N VAL A 73 -2.61 4.16 -1.43
CA VAL A 73 -1.55 4.50 -0.48
C VAL A 73 -1.55 6.01 -0.30
N ASP A 74 -1.82 6.45 0.93
CA ASP A 74 -1.78 7.86 1.29
C ASP A 74 -0.38 8.19 1.80
N CYS A 75 0.20 9.25 1.25
CA CYS A 75 1.42 9.88 1.68
C CYS A 75 1.06 11.22 2.33
N ILE A 76 1.29 11.32 3.64
CA ILE A 76 0.98 12.50 4.44
C ILE A 76 2.31 13.05 4.96
N PHE A 77 2.60 14.31 4.63
CA PHE A 77 3.76 15.04 5.13
C PHE A 77 3.31 16.16 6.04
N VAL A 78 3.84 16.16 7.26
CA VAL A 78 3.55 17.18 8.28
C VAL A 78 4.87 17.72 8.79
N SER A 79 5.25 18.91 8.35
CA SER A 79 6.37 19.70 8.91
C SER A 79 7.64 18.88 9.20
N GLY A 80 8.06 18.02 8.28
CA GLY A 80 9.26 17.18 8.43
C GLY A 80 9.01 15.74 8.87
N SER A 81 7.77 15.33 9.12
CA SER A 81 7.40 13.92 9.34
C SER A 81 6.57 13.40 8.18
N THR A 82 7.00 12.30 7.57
CA THR A 82 6.23 11.57 6.56
C THR A 82 5.53 10.37 7.19
N ARG A 83 4.24 10.25 6.94
CA ARG A 83 3.41 9.10 7.30
C ARG A 83 2.83 8.47 6.04
N ILE A 84 3.18 7.22 5.81
CA ILE A 84 2.68 6.45 4.68
C ILE A 84 1.69 5.40 5.19
N ILE A 85 0.48 5.44 4.66
CA ILE A 85 -0.65 4.65 5.13
C ILE A 85 -1.29 3.92 3.96
N LYS A 86 -1.44 2.61 4.09
CA LYS A 86 -2.27 1.82 3.18
C LYS A 86 -3.74 1.97 3.56
N VAL A 87 -4.55 2.48 2.66
CA VAL A 87 -6.00 2.60 2.85
C VAL A 87 -6.71 1.53 2.03
N VAL A 88 -7.20 0.49 2.72
CA VAL A 88 -7.96 -0.59 2.11
C VAL A 88 -9.43 -0.21 2.07
N ASN A 89 -10.00 -0.22 0.87
CA ASN A 89 -11.42 0.04 0.61
C ASN A 89 -11.94 1.35 1.23
N TYR A 90 -11.10 2.41 1.25
CA TYR A 90 -11.44 3.71 1.83
C TYR A 90 -11.97 3.68 3.29
N LYS A 91 -11.78 2.56 3.99
CA LYS A 91 -12.33 2.32 5.34
C LYS A 91 -11.24 1.92 6.32
N LYS A 92 -10.42 0.93 5.97
CA LYS A 92 -9.39 0.40 6.87
C LYS A 92 -8.04 1.01 6.56
N ARG A 93 -7.47 1.74 7.51
CA ARG A 93 -6.14 2.33 7.41
C ARG A 93 -5.11 1.41 8.09
N LYS A 94 -4.04 1.07 7.38
CA LYS A 94 -2.92 0.27 7.90
C LYS A 94 -1.63 1.07 7.71
N LYS A 95 -0.92 1.35 8.80
CA LYS A 95 0.39 2.02 8.76
C LYS A 95 1.39 1.16 7.95
N ILE A 96 2.07 1.77 6.98
CA ILE A 96 3.19 1.14 6.26
C ILE A 96 4.49 1.54 6.95
N ILE A 97 4.81 2.83 6.96
CA ILE A 97 6.01 3.39 7.57
C ILE A 97 5.74 4.84 7.98
N ILE A 98 6.41 5.28 9.03
CA ILE A 98 6.47 6.69 9.44
C ILE A 98 7.95 7.00 9.64
N PHE A 99 8.42 8.09 9.08
CA PHE A 99 9.81 8.53 9.18
C PHE A 99 9.90 10.04 9.29
N GLU A 100 11.02 10.51 9.80
CA GLU A 100 11.32 11.94 9.91
C GLU A 100 12.34 12.37 8.85
N ALA A 101 12.32 13.65 8.49
CA ALA A 101 13.17 14.22 7.46
C ALA A 101 14.67 14.06 7.78
N HIS A 102 15.04 14.07 9.07
CA HIS A 102 16.42 13.88 9.51
C HIS A 102 16.93 12.45 9.33
N GLU A 103 16.03 11.47 9.20
CA GLU A 103 16.36 10.05 8.96
C GLU A 103 16.61 9.77 7.47
N VAL A 104 16.33 10.74 6.59
CA VAL A 104 16.45 10.60 5.15
C VAL A 104 17.91 10.80 4.72
N VAL A 105 18.46 9.81 4.03
CA VAL A 105 19.84 9.82 3.53
C VAL A 105 19.89 10.26 2.08
N GLN A 106 19.00 9.71 1.25
CA GLN A 106 19.00 9.99 -0.18
C GLN A 106 17.59 9.93 -0.76
N VAL A 107 17.27 10.83 -1.69
CA VAL A 107 16.04 10.82 -2.49
C VAL A 107 16.37 10.83 -3.98
N GLY A 108 15.56 10.12 -4.77
CA GLY A 108 15.82 10.00 -6.20
C GLY A 108 14.72 9.34 -7.01
N LYS A 109 14.92 9.22 -8.32
CA LYS A 109 14.00 8.53 -9.26
C LYS A 109 14.29 7.03 -9.27
N ILE A 110 13.24 6.21 -9.40
CA ILE A 110 13.38 4.73 -9.48
C ILE A 110 14.18 4.29 -10.71
N THR A 111 14.14 5.08 -11.79
CA THR A 111 14.87 4.81 -13.04
C THR A 111 16.38 5.09 -12.96
N SER A 112 16.84 5.73 -11.89
CA SER A 112 18.25 6.10 -11.72
C SER A 112 19.16 4.88 -11.47
N GLU A 113 20.44 5.01 -11.84
CA GLU A 113 21.45 4.02 -11.46
C GLU A 113 21.72 4.02 -9.95
N SER A 114 21.56 5.18 -9.32
CA SER A 114 21.67 5.35 -7.87
C SER A 114 20.69 4.43 -7.13
N PHE A 115 19.45 4.30 -7.61
CA PHE A 115 18.49 3.34 -7.05
C PHE A 115 19.00 1.89 -7.07
N LYS A 116 19.60 1.43 -8.18
CA LYS A 116 20.17 0.08 -8.28
C LYS A 116 21.31 -0.15 -7.27
N LYS A 117 22.14 0.87 -7.03
CA LYS A 117 23.21 0.83 -6.03
C LYS A 117 22.63 0.71 -4.62
N VAL A 118 21.61 1.52 -4.30
CA VAL A 118 20.93 1.47 -3.00
C VAL A 118 20.27 0.10 -2.78
N LEU A 119 19.62 -0.48 -3.79
CA LEU A 119 19.03 -1.82 -3.70
C LEU A 119 20.06 -2.95 -3.50
N SER A 120 21.33 -2.71 -3.84
CA SER A 120 22.44 -3.66 -3.68
C SER A 120 23.07 -3.62 -2.29
N ILE A 121 22.69 -2.64 -1.44
CA ILE A 121 23.18 -2.54 -0.07
C ILE A 121 22.72 -3.78 0.72
N PRO A 122 23.65 -4.48 1.41
CA PRO A 122 23.28 -5.64 2.22
C PRO A 122 22.34 -5.25 3.36
N ASN A 123 21.36 -6.11 3.66
CA ASN A 123 20.40 -5.94 4.75
C ASN A 123 19.42 -4.74 4.61
N ILE A 124 19.23 -4.22 3.39
CA ILE A 124 18.28 -3.13 3.15
C ILE A 124 16.83 -3.62 3.09
N LYS A 125 15.95 -3.02 3.89
CA LYS A 125 14.52 -3.35 3.90
C LYS A 125 13.77 -2.56 2.84
N LYS A 126 13.18 -3.26 1.87
CA LYS A 126 12.38 -2.67 0.79
C LYS A 126 10.93 -2.49 1.24
N VAL A 127 10.44 -1.26 1.20
CA VAL A 127 9.07 -0.89 1.59
C VAL A 127 8.36 -0.35 0.34
N PHE A 128 7.34 -1.07 -0.12
CA PHE A 128 6.52 -0.66 -1.25
C PHE A 128 5.37 0.23 -0.75
N ALA A 129 5.50 1.53 -0.97
CA ALA A 129 4.53 2.57 -0.65
C ALA A 129 3.74 3.00 -1.89
N THR A 130 3.30 2.02 -2.69
CA THR A 130 2.48 2.23 -3.89
C THR A 130 1.44 1.11 -3.99
N PRO A 131 0.25 1.39 -4.56
CA PRO A 131 -0.68 0.33 -4.94
C PRO A 131 -0.26 -0.45 -6.19
N ASN A 132 0.67 0.10 -6.99
CA ASN A 132 1.11 -0.45 -8.27
C ASN A 132 2.39 -1.27 -8.11
N LYS A 133 2.33 -2.57 -8.42
CA LYS A 133 3.47 -3.49 -8.20
C LYS A 133 4.65 -3.22 -9.14
N TYR A 134 4.36 -2.73 -10.33
CA TYR A 134 5.34 -2.38 -11.35
C TYR A 134 5.20 -0.89 -11.61
N LEU A 135 6.13 -0.10 -11.07
CA LEU A 135 6.22 1.32 -11.38
C LEU A 135 7.18 1.51 -12.55
N GLU A 136 6.72 2.18 -13.59
CA GLU A 136 7.59 2.71 -14.64
C GLU A 136 8.21 4.05 -14.20
N GLU A 137 7.41 4.88 -13.52
CA GLU A 137 7.81 6.17 -12.98
C GLU A 137 7.48 6.26 -11.49
N GLY A 138 8.37 6.89 -10.72
CA GLY A 138 8.20 7.10 -9.30
C GLY A 138 9.53 7.42 -8.62
N PHE A 139 9.46 7.56 -7.31
CA PHE A 139 10.58 8.01 -6.50
C PHE A 139 10.94 6.98 -5.42
N TYR A 140 12.19 7.02 -4.99
CA TYR A 140 12.64 6.29 -3.83
C TYR A 140 13.17 7.24 -2.77
N VAL A 141 13.01 6.83 -1.52
CA VAL A 141 13.56 7.51 -0.35
C VAL A 141 14.36 6.47 0.43
N GLN A 142 15.67 6.66 0.47
CA GLN A 142 16.55 5.91 1.34
C GLN A 142 16.57 6.58 2.72
N LEU A 143 16.32 5.78 3.74
CA LEU A 143 16.28 6.23 5.12
C LEU A 143 16.97 5.24 6.06
N VAL A 144 17.46 5.73 7.19
CA VAL A 144 18.07 4.90 8.23
C VAL A 144 17.28 5.11 9.51
N GLN A 145 16.54 4.07 9.91
CA GLN A 145 15.73 4.09 11.11
C GLN A 145 16.27 3.11 12.13
N ASN A 146 16.57 3.60 13.33
CA ASN A 146 17.12 2.78 14.42
C ASN A 146 18.32 1.93 13.99
N GLY A 147 19.20 2.50 13.15
CA GLY A 147 20.39 1.82 12.61
C GLY A 147 20.12 0.82 11.48
N GLN A 148 18.87 0.64 11.03
CA GLN A 148 18.53 -0.21 9.90
C GLN A 148 18.24 0.61 8.64
N PRO A 149 18.87 0.29 7.49
CA PRO A 149 18.60 0.97 6.23
C PRO A 149 17.28 0.45 5.61
N TYR A 150 16.48 1.40 5.14
CA TYR A 150 15.24 1.15 4.41
C TYR A 150 15.25 1.89 3.08
N VAL A 151 14.54 1.33 2.11
CA VAL A 151 14.22 1.99 0.84
C VAL A 151 12.72 1.98 0.69
N VAL A 152 12.15 3.17 0.73
CA VAL A 152 10.72 3.38 0.49
C VAL A 152 10.53 3.74 -0.97
N ILE A 153 9.80 2.91 -1.70
CA ILE A 153 9.47 3.10 -3.11
C ILE A 153 8.06 3.67 -3.16
N LEU A 154 7.89 4.87 -3.70
CA LEU A 154 6.65 5.62 -3.63
C LEU A 154 6.31 6.30 -4.96
N GLU A 155 5.01 6.41 -5.19
CA GLU A 155 4.42 7.10 -6.33
C GLU A 155 3.84 8.41 -5.80
N CYS A 156 4.52 9.52 -6.05
CA CYS A 156 4.09 10.84 -5.60
C CYS A 156 4.46 11.89 -6.65
N LYS A 157 3.91 13.08 -6.53
CA LYS A 157 4.34 14.23 -7.31
C LYS A 157 5.68 14.78 -6.81
N GLU A 158 6.36 15.50 -7.69
CA GLU A 158 7.60 16.19 -7.34
C GLU A 158 7.42 17.22 -6.22
N THR A 159 6.22 17.78 -6.08
CA THR A 159 5.87 18.72 -4.99
C THR A 159 6.11 18.11 -3.61
N TYR A 160 5.80 16.82 -3.42
CA TYR A 160 6.08 16.12 -2.17
C TYR A 160 7.58 16.07 -1.89
N LEU A 161 8.38 15.74 -2.90
CA LEU A 161 9.84 15.68 -2.74
C LEU A 161 10.44 17.05 -2.44
N GLN A 162 9.93 18.12 -3.07
CA GLN A 162 10.37 19.47 -2.77
C GLN A 162 10.14 19.81 -1.29
N HIS A 163 8.97 19.46 -0.74
CA HIS A 163 8.70 19.61 0.69
C HIS A 163 9.64 18.76 1.53
N LEU A 164 9.82 17.48 1.22
CA LEU A 164 10.72 16.60 1.96
C LEU A 164 12.17 17.13 1.99
N VAL A 165 12.70 17.53 0.85
CA VAL A 165 14.06 18.06 0.69
C VAL A 165 14.23 19.40 1.38
N THR A 166 13.20 20.24 1.42
CA THR A 166 13.25 21.53 2.14
C THR A 166 13.51 21.30 3.64
N PHE A 167 12.98 20.22 4.21
CA PHE A 167 13.17 19.88 5.63
C PHE A 167 14.40 18.98 5.87
N ALA A 168 14.72 18.06 4.95
CA ALA A 168 15.87 17.15 5.07
C ALA A 168 17.22 17.79 4.69
N GLY A 169 17.18 18.87 3.90
CA GLY A 169 18.35 19.55 3.36
C GLY A 169 18.66 19.15 1.92
N ARG A 170 19.19 20.10 1.13
CA ARG A 170 19.48 19.90 -0.31
C ARG A 170 20.56 18.84 -0.60
N GLN A 171 21.34 18.44 0.41
CA GLN A 171 22.41 17.44 0.29
C GLN A 171 21.87 16.02 0.08
N VAL A 172 20.58 15.81 0.34
CA VAL A 172 19.89 14.51 0.26
C VAL A 172 19.48 14.15 -1.17
N ILE A 173 19.50 15.12 -2.10
CA ILE A 173 19.14 14.87 -3.50
C ILE A 173 20.25 14.05 -4.16
N GLU A 174 19.88 12.99 -4.89
CA GLU A 174 20.84 12.23 -5.69
C GLU A 174 21.53 13.10 -6.76
N LYS A 175 22.80 12.81 -7.06
CA LYS A 175 23.60 13.60 -8.01
C LYS A 175 23.08 13.55 -9.45
N ASP A 176 22.30 12.52 -9.77
CA ASP A 176 21.74 12.27 -11.10
C ASP A 176 20.34 12.90 -11.28
N TYR A 177 19.82 13.62 -10.27
CA TYR A 177 18.53 14.29 -10.31
C TYR A 177 18.62 15.56 -11.16
N LYS A 178 18.66 15.40 -12.48
CA LYS A 178 18.46 16.47 -13.46
C LYS A 178 17.03 16.49 -13.99
#